data_AF-A0AB34JQL3-F1
#
_entry.id   AF-A0AB34JQL3-F1
#
_cell.length_a   1.000
_cell.length_b   1.000
_cell.length_c   1.000
_cell.angle_alpha   90.00
_cell.angle_beta   90.00
_cell.angle_gamma   90.00
#
_symmetry.space_group_name_H-M   'P 1'
#
loop_
_entity.id
_entity.type
_entity.pdbx_description
1 polymer ?
#
loop_
_entity_poly.entity_id
_entity_poly.type
_entity_poly.pdbx_seq_one_letter_code
_entity_poly.pdbx_strand_id
1 'polypeptide(L)'
;MKPPDKTPPQHPQQSMAGEMMVEHIALDLSRELPPPPLVSRAIVAWQPPMLRDAAAAAPLPARPPPMAEKAVRVRLRLRTRPALPHELASATPLAAGDSPPAASDRRVAILLADGGRLWCDPALLARHSSVLAMLTGHSAAYGAAGATATPTPSARWREVETGEIALLDHPPHVVRGVIAWMEAPSGAAKREAAAALISPEDVVELARLSNYLDCQPLLRAALVAIGGALDVENAPSCLVLARELNDYTLERKAIHFIVERLESVQQRADGWTELPQSSRVLLSALRDATSALPMRMEVVDVGEPRELLGMVRESLVGQVERLESARERQLQQPHHDGGVVQMIETQARRVRELEAYLQRQEAIFTQLLGTARDVPSGAASHSTTPPSGEQGGFVPSYEWQTLAEDCHSVSAGLEVEMPLDDRPRRARIPPRWTLRVWLGYELGFWRLHDVGRQTTVLQIRTAAADFAGVAIERVHLRLGGVDLSDDQTAEEISLFNRTSVFEVIFR
;
A
#
# COMPACT_ATOMS: atom_id res chain seq x y z
N MET A 1 73.91 31.35 9.18
CA MET A 1 72.83 32.21 8.66
C MET A 1 71.54 31.40 8.67
N LYS A 2 70.58 31.78 9.52
CA LYS A 2 69.31 31.07 9.76
C LYS A 2 68.20 31.80 8.98
N PRO A 3 67.29 31.11 8.26
CA PRO A 3 66.18 31.76 7.56
C PRO A 3 65.03 32.14 8.53
N PRO A 4 64.20 33.15 8.20
CA PRO A 4 63.27 33.75 9.14
C PRO A 4 61.91 33.04 9.19
N ASP A 5 61.39 33.04 10.41
CA ASP A 5 60.07 32.61 10.86
C ASP A 5 58.97 33.53 10.28
N LYS A 6 57.90 32.92 9.73
CA LYS A 6 56.67 33.63 9.32
C LYS A 6 55.47 32.94 9.94
N THR A 7 55.02 33.48 11.07
CA THR A 7 53.73 33.15 11.68
C THR A 7 52.66 34.11 11.13
N PRO A 8 51.50 33.63 10.64
CA PRO A 8 50.37 34.50 10.32
C PRO A 8 49.48 34.77 11.56
N PRO A 9 48.73 35.89 11.59
CA PRO A 9 47.99 36.33 12.77
C PRO A 9 46.68 35.55 12.94
N GLN A 10 46.39 35.15 14.17
CA GLN A 10 45.13 34.56 14.60
C GLN A 10 44.07 35.66 14.81
N HIS A 11 42.91 35.50 14.19
CA HIS A 11 41.70 36.25 14.55
C HIS A 11 40.95 35.54 15.68
N PRO A 12 40.38 36.28 16.66
CA PRO A 12 39.65 35.67 17.77
C PRO A 12 38.25 35.24 17.32
N GLN A 13 37.95 33.95 17.44
CA GLN A 13 36.58 33.44 17.39
C GLN A 13 35.87 33.75 18.71
N GLN A 14 34.92 34.68 18.67
CA GLN A 14 33.94 34.87 19.74
C GLN A 14 32.95 33.69 19.73
N SER A 15 33.00 32.89 20.79
CA SER A 15 31.98 31.90 21.14
C SER A 15 30.82 32.62 21.82
N MET A 16 29.65 32.64 21.18
CA MET A 16 28.37 32.93 21.82
C MET A 16 27.61 31.61 21.91
N ALA A 17 27.92 30.83 22.93
CA ALA A 17 27.07 29.72 23.37
C ALA A 17 25.91 30.32 24.19
N GLY A 18 24.80 30.62 23.51
CA GLY A 18 23.53 30.85 24.17
C GLY A 18 22.94 29.51 24.59
N GLU A 19 22.93 29.23 25.89
CA GLU A 19 22.12 28.16 26.49
C GLU A 19 20.64 28.44 26.20
N MET A 20 20.05 27.68 25.26
CA MET A 20 18.60 27.56 25.18
C MET A 20 18.13 26.66 26.32
N MET A 21 17.54 27.25 27.36
CA MET A 21 16.67 26.53 28.28
C MET A 21 15.50 25.94 27.47
N VAL A 22 15.41 24.62 27.45
CA VAL A 22 14.21 23.91 27.03
C VAL A 22 13.40 23.63 28.28
N GLU A 23 12.37 24.44 28.53
CA GLU A 23 11.33 24.12 29.51
C GLU A 23 10.54 22.91 29.01
N HIS A 24 10.64 21.80 29.73
CA HIS A 24 9.77 20.64 29.55
C HIS A 24 8.41 20.94 30.20
N ILE A 25 7.44 21.37 29.38
CA ILE A 25 6.04 21.42 29.80
C ILE A 25 5.42 20.04 29.57
N ALA A 26 5.23 19.28 30.65
CA ALA A 26 4.41 18.09 30.65
C ALA A 26 2.94 18.50 30.79
N LEU A 27 2.17 18.42 29.70
CA LEU A 27 0.72 18.56 29.73
C LEU A 27 0.10 17.17 29.90
N ASP A 28 -0.31 16.88 31.13
CA ASP A 28 -1.21 15.78 31.45
C ASP A 28 -2.65 16.21 31.18
N LEU A 29 -3.33 15.52 30.27
CA LEU A 29 -4.74 15.75 29.97
C LEU A 29 -5.46 14.40 29.90
N SER A 30 -5.76 13.85 31.07
CA SER A 30 -6.87 12.93 31.26
C SER A 30 -8.18 13.67 31.00
N ARG A 31 -8.89 13.31 29.94
CA ARG A 31 -10.29 13.72 29.74
C ARG A 31 -11.13 12.49 29.39
N GLU A 32 -11.88 12.02 30.38
CA GLU A 32 -12.98 11.08 30.18
C GLU A 32 -14.07 11.80 29.37
N LEU A 33 -14.32 11.31 28.15
CA LEU A 33 -15.50 11.69 27.37
C LEU A 33 -16.61 10.66 27.62
N PRO A 34 -17.88 11.08 27.78
CA PRO A 34 -18.99 10.16 27.94
C PRO A 34 -19.22 9.35 26.65
N PRO A 35 -19.78 8.13 26.75
CA PRO A 35 -20.01 7.29 25.57
C PRO A 35 -21.01 7.97 24.61
N PRO A 36 -20.78 7.94 23.28
CA PRO A 36 -21.74 8.42 22.31
C PRO A 36 -22.98 7.51 22.27
N PRO A 37 -24.16 8.04 21.91
CA PRO A 37 -25.35 7.23 21.73
C PRO A 37 -25.19 6.26 20.56
N LEU A 38 -25.56 5.00 20.79
CA LEU A 38 -25.69 3.95 19.78
C LEU A 38 -26.62 4.41 18.65
N VAL A 39 -26.06 4.67 17.47
CA VAL A 39 -26.81 4.75 16.21
C VAL A 39 -26.43 3.56 15.35
N SER A 40 -27.46 2.83 14.95
CA SER A 40 -27.46 1.49 14.37
C SER A 40 -26.56 1.32 13.13
N ARG A 41 -25.68 0.32 13.17
CA ARG A 41 -25.06 -0.30 11.98
C ARG A 41 -26.12 -1.11 11.22
N ALA A 42 -26.43 -0.73 9.99
CA ALA A 42 -27.02 -1.62 8.99
C ALA A 42 -26.74 -1.09 7.58
N ILE A 43 -25.71 -1.64 6.93
CA ILE A 43 -25.64 -1.69 5.47
C ILE A 43 -26.44 -2.95 5.08
N VAL A 44 -27.71 -2.78 4.73
CA VAL A 44 -28.54 -3.81 4.10
C VAL A 44 -29.20 -3.15 2.89
N ALA A 45 -29.14 -3.83 1.75
CA ALA A 45 -29.80 -3.42 0.52
C ALA A 45 -31.30 -3.19 0.76
N TRP A 46 -31.79 -2.05 0.30
CA TRP A 46 -33.20 -1.65 0.42
C TRP A 46 -34.08 -2.58 -0.44
N GLN A 47 -35.04 -3.27 0.19
CA GLN A 47 -36.19 -3.87 -0.48
C GLN A 47 -37.44 -3.04 -0.15
N PRO A 48 -38.30 -2.72 -1.14
CA PRO A 48 -39.51 -1.93 -0.89
C PRO A 48 -40.54 -2.75 -0.10
N PRO A 49 -41.31 -2.13 0.82
CA PRO A 49 -42.23 -2.86 1.67
C PRO A 49 -43.47 -3.28 0.87
N MET A 50 -43.62 -4.57 0.62
CA MET A 50 -44.94 -5.15 0.35
C MET A 50 -45.69 -5.30 1.68
N LEU A 51 -46.89 -4.73 1.74
CA LEU A 51 -47.89 -4.94 2.78
C LEU A 51 -47.97 -6.43 3.18
N ARG A 52 -47.70 -6.73 4.45
CA ARG A 52 -48.23 -7.94 5.11
C ARG A 52 -48.69 -7.63 6.52
N ASP A 53 -49.92 -8.06 6.76
CA ASP A 53 -50.68 -7.98 7.99
C ASP A 53 -49.98 -8.62 9.19
N ALA A 54 -50.25 -8.02 10.35
CA ALA A 54 -49.81 -8.47 11.65
C ALA A 54 -50.52 -9.76 12.07
N ALA A 55 -49.75 -10.82 12.30
CA ALA A 55 -50.15 -11.93 13.16
C ALA A 55 -48.93 -12.50 13.91
N ALA A 56 -48.97 -12.31 15.23
CA ALA A 56 -48.23 -12.94 16.32
C ALA A 56 -47.04 -13.87 15.98
N ALA A 57 -45.82 -13.42 16.29
CA ALA A 57 -44.64 -14.26 16.41
C ALA A 57 -44.00 -14.11 17.80
N ALA A 58 -43.71 -15.26 18.43
CA ALA A 58 -43.16 -15.42 19.77
C ALA A 58 -41.75 -14.83 19.93
N PRO A 59 -41.30 -14.50 21.17
CA PRO A 59 -40.00 -13.86 21.40
C PRO A 59 -38.83 -14.81 21.09
N LEU A 60 -37.94 -14.36 20.21
CA LEU A 60 -36.64 -15.00 19.95
C LEU A 60 -35.70 -14.88 21.17
N PRO A 61 -34.85 -15.89 21.44
CA PRO A 61 -33.92 -15.86 22.55
C PRO A 61 -32.82 -14.80 22.35
N ALA A 62 -32.41 -14.19 23.46
CA ALA A 62 -31.41 -13.13 23.51
C ALA A 62 -30.09 -13.55 22.85
N ARG A 63 -29.66 -12.76 21.87
CA ARG A 63 -28.37 -12.90 21.19
C ARG A 63 -27.24 -12.55 22.19
N PRO A 64 -26.18 -13.37 22.31
CA PRO A 64 -25.06 -13.04 23.18
C PRO A 64 -24.37 -11.74 22.70
N PRO A 65 -23.82 -10.93 23.62
CA PRO A 65 -23.16 -9.68 23.26
C PRO A 65 -21.94 -9.96 22.37
N PRO A 66 -21.70 -9.15 21.32
CA PRO A 66 -20.50 -9.28 20.49
C PRO A 66 -19.27 -9.06 21.36
N MET A 67 -18.25 -9.91 21.21
CA MET A 67 -16.96 -9.71 21.85
C MET A 67 -16.39 -8.36 21.40
N ALA A 68 -15.98 -7.53 22.36
CA ALA A 68 -15.43 -6.21 22.08
C ALA A 68 -14.11 -6.36 21.32
N GLU A 69 -14.12 -6.11 20.01
CA GLU A 69 -12.92 -5.90 19.21
C GLU A 69 -12.15 -4.71 19.80
N LYS A 70 -10.94 -4.96 20.31
CA LYS A 70 -10.01 -3.90 20.70
C LYS A 70 -9.49 -3.22 19.42
N ALA A 71 -10.13 -2.13 19.02
CA ALA A 71 -9.55 -1.23 18.01
C ALA A 71 -8.20 -0.70 18.53
N VAL A 72 -7.11 -1.05 17.85
CA VAL A 72 -5.78 -0.50 18.13
C VAL A 72 -5.77 0.94 17.63
N ARG A 73 -5.83 1.91 18.54
CA ARG A 73 -5.61 3.33 18.23
C ARG A 73 -4.13 3.66 18.42
N VAL A 74 -3.40 3.80 17.31
CA VAL A 74 -2.01 4.26 17.30
C VAL A 74 -2.00 5.79 17.42
N ARG A 75 -1.33 6.33 18.43
CA ARG A 75 -1.16 7.78 18.61
C ARG A 75 0.17 8.20 17.99
N LEU A 76 0.11 8.72 16.76
CA LEU A 76 1.29 9.16 16.03
C LEU A 76 1.75 10.51 16.61
N ARG A 77 3.00 10.60 17.05
CA ARG A 77 3.63 11.86 17.48
C ARG A 77 4.60 12.32 16.41
N LEU A 78 4.13 13.14 15.47
CA LEU A 78 4.98 13.68 14.41
C LEU A 78 5.64 14.98 14.88
N ARG A 79 6.97 15.02 14.94
CA ARG A 79 7.71 16.27 15.00
C ARG A 79 7.96 16.73 13.56
N THR A 80 7.03 17.48 13.00
CA THR A 80 7.25 18.07 11.68
C THR A 80 7.84 19.48 11.82
N ARG A 81 8.63 19.86 10.81
CA ARG A 81 8.95 21.27 10.55
C ARG A 81 7.93 21.82 9.53
N PRO A 82 7.70 23.14 9.47
CA PRO A 82 6.86 23.73 8.43
C PRO A 82 7.37 23.28 7.05
N ALA A 83 6.48 22.72 6.24
CA ALA A 83 6.79 22.36 4.86
C ALA A 83 7.12 23.66 4.09
N LEU A 84 8.27 23.69 3.42
CA LEU A 84 8.65 24.86 2.64
C LEU A 84 7.88 24.84 1.30
N PRO A 85 7.43 25.98 0.77
CA PRO A 85 6.62 26.03 -0.46
C PRO A 85 7.23 25.31 -1.68
N HIS A 86 8.56 25.14 -1.72
CA HIS A 86 9.27 24.44 -2.79
C HIS A 86 9.26 22.91 -2.66
N GLU A 87 9.08 22.36 -1.44
CA GLU A 87 8.93 20.91 -1.22
C GLU A 87 7.62 20.38 -1.81
N LEU A 88 6.62 21.27 -1.97
CA LEU A 88 5.38 21.04 -2.71
C LEU A 88 5.49 21.35 -4.21
N ALA A 89 6.59 21.98 -4.66
CA ALA A 89 6.77 22.43 -6.04
C ALA A 89 7.45 21.39 -6.95
N SER A 90 8.11 20.37 -6.39
CA SER A 90 8.65 19.23 -7.16
C SER A 90 7.63 18.14 -7.45
N ALA A 91 6.41 18.24 -6.89
CA ALA A 91 5.30 17.38 -7.26
C ALA A 91 4.80 17.78 -8.64
N THR A 92 4.62 16.79 -9.52
CA THR A 92 3.93 16.88 -10.82
C THR A 92 2.83 17.93 -10.75
N PRO A 93 2.71 18.87 -11.72
CA PRO A 93 1.78 19.99 -11.60
C PRO A 93 0.42 19.47 -11.13
N LEU A 94 -0.11 20.07 -10.06
CA LEU A 94 -1.44 19.84 -9.51
C LEU A 94 -2.54 20.33 -10.49
N ALA A 95 -2.31 20.12 -11.78
CA ALA A 95 -3.10 20.55 -12.91
C ALA A 95 -4.23 19.54 -13.11
N ALA A 96 -5.25 19.64 -12.28
CA ALA A 96 -6.59 19.35 -12.77
C ALA A 96 -6.94 20.50 -13.74
N GLY A 97 -7.42 20.17 -14.95
CA GLY A 97 -7.64 21.13 -16.05
C GLY A 97 -8.20 22.49 -15.62
N ASP A 98 -7.57 23.55 -16.14
CA ASP A 98 -7.69 24.94 -15.65
C ASP A 98 -9.03 25.62 -15.95
N SER A 99 -9.94 25.00 -16.70
CA SER A 99 -11.25 25.59 -16.98
C SER A 99 -12.19 25.36 -15.80
N PRO A 100 -12.71 26.41 -15.14
CA PRO A 100 -13.77 26.25 -14.16
C PRO A 100 -14.97 25.57 -14.83
N PRO A 101 -15.58 24.54 -14.22
CA PRO A 101 -16.79 23.95 -14.75
C PRO A 101 -17.88 25.04 -14.84
N ALA A 102 -18.76 24.93 -15.83
CA ALA A 102 -19.95 25.77 -15.87
C ALA A 102 -20.71 25.59 -14.55
N ALA A 103 -21.08 26.70 -13.91
CA ALA A 103 -21.74 26.67 -12.61
C ALA A 103 -22.99 25.77 -12.68
N SER A 104 -23.00 24.72 -11.86
CA SER A 104 -24.16 23.85 -11.69
C SER A 104 -25.04 24.42 -10.57
N ASP A 105 -26.35 24.53 -10.81
CA ASP A 105 -27.32 24.88 -9.76
C ASP A 105 -27.43 23.77 -8.68
N ARG A 106 -26.94 22.56 -8.98
CA ARG A 106 -26.97 21.44 -8.06
C ARG A 106 -25.82 21.53 -7.06
N ARG A 107 -26.16 21.58 -5.77
CA ARG A 107 -25.19 21.50 -4.66
C ARG A 107 -25.29 20.16 -3.93
N VAL A 108 -24.16 19.72 -3.39
CA VAL A 108 -24.06 18.52 -2.53
C VAL A 108 -23.62 18.96 -1.13
N ALA A 109 -24.25 18.40 -0.11
CA ALA A 109 -23.91 18.64 1.28
C ALA A 109 -22.94 17.56 1.79
N ILE A 110 -21.79 17.96 2.30
CA ILE A 110 -20.89 17.08 3.06
C ILE A 110 -21.21 17.20 4.55
N LEU A 111 -21.63 16.10 5.16
CA LEU A 111 -21.99 16.01 6.57
C LEU A 111 -20.73 15.68 7.38
N LEU A 112 -20.47 16.49 8.41
CA LEU A 112 -19.28 16.40 9.26
C LEU A 112 -19.60 15.74 10.60
N ALA A 113 -18.57 15.22 11.27
CA ALA A 113 -18.68 14.60 12.59
C ALA A 113 -19.24 15.53 13.69
N ASP A 114 -19.06 16.84 13.54
CA ASP A 114 -19.59 17.87 14.45
C ASP A 114 -21.06 18.27 14.14
N GLY A 115 -21.72 17.57 13.21
CA GLY A 115 -23.06 17.89 12.72
C GLY A 115 -23.09 19.04 11.72
N GLY A 116 -21.93 19.64 11.42
CA GLY A 116 -21.80 20.68 10.40
C GLY A 116 -22.10 20.16 8.98
N ARG A 117 -22.49 21.08 8.10
CA ARG A 117 -22.73 20.82 6.68
C ARG A 117 -21.90 21.75 5.82
N LEU A 118 -21.20 21.21 4.82
CA LEU A 118 -20.50 21.99 3.80
C LEU A 118 -21.22 21.83 2.47
N TRP A 119 -21.58 22.93 1.82
CA TRP A 119 -22.25 22.91 0.52
C TRP A 119 -21.22 23.10 -0.58
N CYS A 120 -21.05 22.09 -1.43
CA CYS A 120 -20.02 22.05 -2.44
C CYS A 120 -20.62 21.90 -3.84
N ASP A 121 -19.88 22.36 -4.85
CA ASP A 121 -20.17 22.04 -6.26
C ASP A 121 -19.72 20.59 -6.56
N PRO A 122 -20.64 19.68 -6.95
CA PRO A 122 -20.29 18.30 -7.22
C PRO A 122 -19.33 18.11 -8.40
N ALA A 123 -19.36 18.99 -9.41
CA ALA A 123 -18.44 18.92 -10.55
C ALA A 123 -17.00 19.21 -10.10
N LEU A 124 -16.84 20.13 -9.16
CA LEU A 124 -15.55 20.46 -8.56
C LEU A 124 -15.02 19.30 -7.68
N LEU A 125 -15.87 18.67 -6.87
CA LEU A 125 -15.48 17.50 -6.07
C LEU A 125 -15.05 16.33 -6.96
N ALA A 126 -15.84 16.03 -7.99
CA ALA A 126 -15.61 14.95 -8.95
C ALA A 126 -14.28 15.08 -9.70
N ARG A 127 -13.82 16.32 -9.93
CA ARG A 127 -12.56 16.61 -10.61
C ARG A 127 -11.33 16.15 -9.81
N HIS A 128 -11.40 16.10 -8.48
CA HIS A 128 -10.24 15.82 -7.62
C HIS A 128 -10.30 14.48 -6.91
N SER A 129 -11.43 13.77 -6.96
CA SER A 129 -11.67 12.52 -6.24
C SER A 129 -12.57 11.61 -7.07
N SER A 130 -12.08 10.40 -7.39
CA SER A 130 -12.85 9.40 -8.13
C SER A 130 -14.05 8.89 -7.31
N VAL A 131 -13.88 8.76 -6.00
CA VAL A 131 -14.93 8.38 -5.05
C VAL A 131 -16.03 9.44 -5.03
N LEU A 132 -15.69 10.72 -4.90
CA LEU A 132 -16.69 11.79 -4.95
C LEU A 132 -17.31 11.92 -6.34
N ALA A 133 -16.58 11.65 -7.43
CA ALA A 133 -17.18 11.58 -8.76
C ALA A 133 -18.25 10.48 -8.85
N MET A 134 -18.02 9.32 -8.25
CA MET A 134 -18.99 8.23 -8.15
C MET A 134 -20.21 8.63 -7.32
N LEU A 135 -19.98 9.14 -6.10
CA LEU A 135 -21.05 9.49 -5.15
C LEU A 135 -21.89 10.70 -5.59
N THR A 136 -21.37 11.54 -6.49
CA THR A 136 -22.12 12.68 -7.04
C THR A 136 -22.74 12.39 -8.41
N GLY A 137 -22.54 11.19 -8.96
CA GLY A 137 -23.08 10.79 -10.27
C GLY A 137 -22.32 11.35 -11.47
N HIS A 138 -21.12 11.87 -11.28
CA HIS A 138 -20.23 12.39 -12.33
C HIS A 138 -19.27 11.33 -12.90
N SER A 139 -19.37 10.07 -12.46
CA SER A 139 -18.51 8.97 -12.94
C SER A 139 -18.52 8.77 -14.46
N ALA A 140 -19.57 9.22 -15.15
CA ALA A 140 -19.66 9.15 -16.62
C ALA A 140 -18.53 9.93 -17.33
N ALA A 141 -17.91 10.92 -16.66
CA ALA A 141 -16.77 11.66 -17.23
C ALA A 141 -15.44 10.90 -17.18
N TYR A 142 -15.31 9.89 -16.30
CA TYR A 142 -14.09 9.10 -16.15
C TYR A 142 -14.15 7.73 -16.86
N GLY A 143 -15.34 7.29 -17.25
CA GLY A 143 -15.54 6.08 -18.05
C GLY A 143 -15.64 6.42 -19.53
N ALA A 144 -14.56 6.15 -20.28
CA ALA A 144 -14.48 5.91 -21.73
C ALA A 144 -15.56 6.59 -22.61
N ALA A 145 -15.10 7.48 -23.51
CA ALA A 145 -15.86 8.16 -24.56
C ALA A 145 -16.54 7.25 -25.62
N GLY A 146 -16.85 5.99 -25.32
CA GLY A 146 -17.48 5.04 -26.24
C GLY A 146 -18.61 4.17 -25.68
N ALA A 147 -19.00 4.32 -24.41
CA ALA A 147 -20.11 3.52 -23.86
C ALA A 147 -21.47 4.25 -24.06
N THR A 148 -22.14 4.00 -25.18
CA THR A 148 -23.54 4.44 -25.45
C THR A 148 -24.59 3.63 -24.69
N ALA A 149 -24.17 2.76 -23.77
CA ALA A 149 -25.07 2.02 -22.91
C ALA A 149 -25.78 2.99 -21.95
N THR A 150 -27.09 3.17 -22.16
CA THR A 150 -27.96 3.86 -21.21
C THR A 150 -27.78 3.21 -19.84
N PRO A 151 -27.39 3.97 -18.80
CA PRO A 151 -27.12 3.40 -17.49
C PRO A 151 -28.40 2.72 -16.99
N THR A 152 -28.32 1.42 -16.75
CA THR A 152 -29.42 0.63 -16.18
C THR A 152 -29.80 1.27 -14.84
N PRO A 153 -31.08 1.59 -14.60
CA PRO A 153 -31.54 2.41 -13.46
C PRO A 153 -31.40 1.75 -12.08
N SER A 154 -30.79 0.56 -11.96
CA SER A 154 -30.92 -0.32 -10.80
C SER A 154 -29.84 -0.20 -9.72
N ALA A 155 -28.89 0.74 -9.81
CA ALA A 155 -27.90 0.96 -8.75
C ALA A 155 -27.49 2.43 -8.63
N ARG A 156 -28.44 3.31 -8.29
CA ARG A 156 -28.11 4.67 -7.89
C ARG A 156 -27.69 4.68 -6.43
N TRP A 157 -26.51 5.23 -6.16
CA TRP A 157 -26.03 5.45 -4.81
C TRP A 157 -26.99 6.39 -4.07
N ARG A 158 -27.23 6.12 -2.78
CA ARG A 158 -28.13 6.94 -1.94
C ARG A 158 -27.67 8.40 -1.91
N GLU A 159 -26.36 8.63 -1.94
CA GLU A 159 -25.70 9.93 -1.94
C GLU A 159 -26.04 10.72 -3.22
N VAL A 160 -26.22 10.05 -4.36
CA VAL A 160 -26.65 10.67 -5.62
C VAL A 160 -28.10 11.14 -5.53
N GLU A 161 -28.96 10.41 -4.81
CA GLU A 161 -30.37 10.77 -4.67
C GLU A 161 -30.60 11.86 -3.61
N THR A 162 -29.94 11.71 -2.46
CA THR A 162 -30.07 12.63 -1.33
C THR A 162 -29.27 13.92 -1.50
N GLY A 163 -28.19 13.88 -2.28
CA GLY A 163 -27.22 14.97 -2.35
C GLY A 163 -26.47 15.18 -1.03
N GLU A 164 -26.45 14.19 -0.13
CA GLU A 164 -25.73 14.24 1.14
C GLU A 164 -24.63 13.16 1.16
N ILE A 165 -23.39 13.56 1.47
CA ILE A 165 -22.24 12.65 1.62
C ILE A 165 -21.75 12.76 3.06
N ALA A 166 -21.72 11.65 3.80
CA ALA A 166 -21.34 11.64 5.21
C ALA A 166 -19.86 11.27 5.39
N LEU A 167 -19.09 12.14 6.03
CA LEU A 167 -17.68 11.92 6.39
C LEU A 167 -17.51 12.03 7.92
N LEU A 168 -18.26 11.20 8.65
CA LEU A 168 -18.41 11.30 10.12
C LEU A 168 -17.21 10.75 10.90
N ASP A 169 -16.37 9.93 10.27
CA ASP A 169 -15.22 9.30 10.92
C ASP A 169 -13.94 10.15 10.84
N HIS A 170 -14.00 11.32 10.20
CA HIS A 170 -12.85 12.20 10.00
C HIS A 170 -12.98 13.52 10.77
N PRO A 171 -11.87 14.09 11.26
CA PRO A 171 -11.90 15.37 11.95
C PRO A 171 -12.50 16.49 11.07
N PRO A 172 -13.51 17.25 11.56
CA PRO A 172 -14.22 18.24 10.74
C PRO A 172 -13.31 19.31 10.12
N HIS A 173 -12.24 19.72 10.79
CA HIS A 173 -11.29 20.72 10.27
C HIS A 173 -10.45 20.18 9.12
N VAL A 174 -10.04 18.91 9.16
CA VAL A 174 -9.32 18.25 8.06
C VAL A 174 -10.22 18.14 6.83
N VAL A 175 -11.48 17.71 7.03
CA VAL A 175 -12.47 17.66 5.93
C VAL A 175 -12.67 19.04 5.32
N ARG A 176 -12.91 20.07 6.14
CA ARG A 176 -13.06 21.46 5.67
C ARG A 176 -11.86 21.92 4.87
N GLY A 177 -10.64 21.64 5.33
CA GLY A 177 -9.44 22.04 4.63
C GLY A 177 -9.26 21.30 3.29
N VAL A 178 -9.56 19.99 3.23
CA VAL A 178 -9.52 19.23 1.97
C VAL A 178 -10.52 19.80 0.95
N ILE A 179 -11.73 20.14 1.38
CA ILE A 179 -12.73 20.79 0.52
C ILE A 179 -12.25 22.18 0.07
N ALA A 180 -11.71 22.99 0.98
CA ALA A 180 -11.14 24.29 0.63
C ALA A 180 -9.98 24.15 -0.39
N TRP A 181 -9.16 23.10 -0.30
CA TRP A 181 -8.13 22.79 -1.30
C TRP A 181 -8.71 22.38 -2.66
N MET A 182 -9.83 21.65 -2.68
CA MET A 182 -10.52 21.29 -3.91
C MET A 182 -11.12 22.52 -4.60
N GLU A 183 -11.61 23.48 -3.81
CA GLU A 183 -12.20 24.75 -4.25
C GLU A 183 -11.15 25.79 -4.65
N ALA A 184 -9.94 25.70 -4.10
CA ALA A 184 -8.87 26.64 -4.38
C ALA A 184 -8.54 26.71 -5.89
N PRO A 185 -8.34 27.91 -6.44
CA PRO A 185 -7.83 28.10 -7.80
C PRO A 185 -6.50 27.39 -7.99
N SER A 186 -6.19 26.96 -9.22
CA SER A 186 -4.94 26.25 -9.54
C SER A 186 -3.69 27.10 -9.22
N GLY A 187 -2.52 26.44 -9.19
CA GLY A 187 -1.25 27.11 -8.95
C GLY A 187 -0.99 27.47 -7.48
N ALA A 188 -0.80 28.76 -7.19
CA ALA A 188 -0.33 29.22 -5.89
C ALA A 188 -1.36 29.03 -4.77
N ALA A 189 -2.62 29.41 -4.99
CA ALA A 189 -3.68 29.30 -3.98
C ALA A 189 -3.91 27.85 -3.56
N LYS A 190 -3.92 26.91 -4.51
CA LYS A 190 -4.02 25.48 -4.20
C LYS A 190 -2.83 24.92 -3.42
N ARG A 191 -1.61 25.42 -3.69
CA ARG A 191 -0.43 25.04 -2.89
C ARG A 191 -0.48 25.60 -1.48
N GLU A 192 -0.96 26.83 -1.30
CA GLU A 192 -1.16 27.45 0.01
C GLU A 192 -2.21 26.68 0.84
N ALA A 193 -3.34 26.33 0.22
CA ALA A 193 -4.36 25.49 0.86
C ALA A 193 -3.82 24.10 1.24
N ALA A 194 -2.97 23.49 0.40
CA ALA A 194 -2.32 22.23 0.73
C ALA A 194 -1.33 22.39 1.89
N ALA A 195 -0.53 23.47 1.90
CA ALA A 195 0.43 23.73 2.96
C ALA A 195 -0.25 23.94 4.32
N ALA A 196 -1.42 24.59 4.35
CA ALA A 196 -2.20 24.77 5.57
C ALA A 196 -2.71 23.44 6.16
N LEU A 197 -2.96 22.43 5.31
CA LEU A 197 -3.36 21.08 5.71
C LEU A 197 -2.20 20.20 6.17
N ILE A 198 -0.99 20.46 5.69
CA ILE A 198 0.22 19.68 6.01
C ILE A 198 0.81 20.20 7.33
N SER A 199 0.01 20.13 8.38
CA SER A 199 0.40 20.42 9.76
C SER A 199 0.83 19.12 10.46
N PRO A 200 1.71 19.16 11.48
CA PRO A 200 2.08 17.97 12.26
C PRO A 200 0.88 17.26 12.88
N GLU A 201 -0.15 18.02 13.25
CA GLU A 201 -1.35 17.53 13.92
C GLU A 201 -2.30 16.82 12.95
N ASP A 202 -2.33 17.27 11.68
CA ASP A 202 -3.36 16.87 10.72
C ASP A 202 -2.85 16.00 9.57
N VAL A 203 -1.54 15.98 9.29
CA VAL A 203 -1.00 15.35 8.08
C VAL A 203 -1.32 13.85 7.97
N VAL A 204 -1.46 13.16 9.10
CA VAL A 204 -1.89 11.74 9.13
C VAL A 204 -3.34 11.61 8.70
N GLU A 205 -4.23 12.36 9.34
CA GLU A 205 -5.66 12.32 9.06
C GLU A 205 -5.95 12.82 7.64
N LEU A 206 -5.17 13.78 7.16
CA LEU A 206 -5.13 14.21 5.77
C LEU A 206 -4.76 13.04 4.84
N ALA A 207 -3.71 12.27 5.16
CA ALA A 207 -3.32 11.12 4.35
C ALA A 207 -4.42 10.04 4.32
N ARG A 208 -5.00 9.71 5.48
CA ARG A 208 -6.13 8.76 5.58
C ARG A 208 -7.34 9.20 4.78
N LEU A 209 -7.78 10.45 4.97
CA LEU A 209 -8.93 11.01 4.25
C LEU A 209 -8.64 11.10 2.74
N SER A 210 -7.44 11.50 2.34
CA SER A 210 -7.06 11.59 0.93
C SER A 210 -6.99 10.20 0.28
N ASN A 211 -6.54 9.18 1.00
CA ASN A 211 -6.59 7.79 0.52
C ASN A 211 -8.04 7.29 0.40
N TYR A 212 -8.87 7.56 1.41
CA TYR A 212 -10.29 7.19 1.40
C TYR A 212 -11.06 7.83 0.24
N LEU A 213 -10.82 9.12 -0.02
CA LEU A 213 -11.44 9.84 -1.12
C LEU A 213 -10.76 9.58 -2.48
N ASP A 214 -9.71 8.77 -2.54
CA ASP A 214 -8.86 8.60 -3.73
C ASP A 214 -8.40 9.96 -4.34
N CYS A 215 -7.99 10.87 -3.46
CA CYS A 215 -7.44 12.18 -3.81
C CYS A 215 -5.90 12.09 -3.90
N GLN A 216 -5.42 11.42 -4.94
CA GLN A 216 -4.00 11.09 -5.13
C GLN A 216 -3.01 12.26 -5.01
N PRO A 217 -3.31 13.49 -5.46
CA PRO A 217 -2.35 14.58 -5.33
C PRO A 217 -2.14 15.05 -3.89
N LEU A 218 -3.19 15.14 -3.07
CA LEU A 218 -3.07 15.45 -1.65
C LEU A 218 -2.44 14.30 -0.87
N LEU A 219 -2.83 13.05 -1.18
CA LEU A 219 -2.23 11.87 -0.57
C LEU A 219 -0.71 11.84 -0.76
N ARG A 220 -0.24 12.05 -1.99
CA ARG A 220 1.21 12.10 -2.29
C ARG A 220 1.91 13.23 -1.54
N ALA A 221 1.32 14.42 -1.46
CA ALA A 221 1.90 15.54 -0.71
C ALA A 221 2.01 15.23 0.78
N ALA A 222 0.97 14.64 1.38
CA ALA A 222 0.96 14.23 2.78
C ALA A 222 2.02 13.14 3.05
N LEU A 223 2.11 12.11 2.21
CA LEU A 223 3.09 11.03 2.34
C LEU A 223 4.54 11.51 2.19
N VAL A 224 4.80 12.46 1.28
CA VAL A 224 6.12 13.10 1.13
C VAL A 224 6.49 13.86 2.41
N ALA A 225 5.55 14.63 2.99
CA ALA A 225 5.78 15.36 4.23
C ALA A 225 6.02 14.42 5.42
N ILE A 226 5.23 13.36 5.55
CA ILE A 226 5.40 12.33 6.59
C ILE A 226 6.76 11.64 6.44
N GLY A 227 7.11 11.21 5.23
CA GLY A 227 8.39 10.58 4.94
C GLY A 227 9.59 11.51 5.18
N GLY A 228 9.45 12.82 4.94
CA GLY A 228 10.47 13.82 5.22
C GLY A 228 10.62 14.17 6.70
N ALA A 229 9.61 13.86 7.51
CA ALA A 229 9.59 14.06 8.96
C ALA A 229 9.91 12.78 9.76
N LEU A 230 10.36 11.71 9.10
CA LEU A 230 10.76 10.46 9.77
C LEU A 230 11.87 10.71 10.79
N ASP A 231 11.62 10.30 12.03
CA ASP A 231 12.57 10.38 13.14
C ASP A 231 12.53 9.11 14.02
N VAL A 232 13.38 9.06 15.04
CA VAL A 232 13.48 7.91 15.94
C VAL A 232 12.17 7.66 16.70
N GLU A 233 11.44 8.72 17.08
CA GLU A 233 10.24 8.63 17.91
C GLU A 233 9.03 8.17 17.08
N ASN A 234 8.96 8.56 15.80
CA ASN A 234 7.79 8.33 14.94
C ASN A 234 7.95 7.21 13.90
N ALA A 235 9.14 6.66 13.67
CA ALA A 235 9.35 5.69 12.60
C ALA A 235 8.47 4.42 12.69
N PRO A 236 8.28 3.77 13.87
CA PRO A 236 7.37 2.62 14.00
C PRO A 236 5.93 2.98 13.63
N SER A 237 5.52 4.15 14.07
CA SER A 237 4.23 4.77 13.82
C SER A 237 3.99 5.02 12.32
N CYS A 238 4.98 5.58 11.62
CA CYS A 238 4.94 5.76 10.16
C CYS A 238 4.91 4.43 9.39
N LEU A 239 5.57 3.37 9.89
CA LEU A 239 5.50 2.03 9.29
C LEU A 239 4.08 1.46 9.35
N VAL A 240 3.40 1.59 10.49
CA VAL A 240 2.00 1.16 10.61
C VAL A 240 1.10 1.94 9.64
N LEU A 241 1.28 3.26 9.58
CA LEU A 241 0.52 4.11 8.66
C LEU A 241 0.76 3.74 7.20
N ALA A 242 2.01 3.46 6.82
CA ALA A 242 2.34 3.07 5.45
C ALA A 242 1.62 1.78 5.03
N ARG A 243 1.56 0.80 5.93
CA ARG A 243 0.83 -0.46 5.71
C ARG A 243 -0.68 -0.25 5.65
N GLU A 244 -1.22 0.58 6.54
CA GLU A 244 -2.63 0.97 6.56
C GLU A 244 -3.05 1.59 5.22
N LEU A 245 -2.21 2.48 4.68
CA LEU A 245 -2.44 3.16 3.40
C LEU A 245 -1.99 2.36 2.18
N ASN A 246 -1.39 1.18 2.38
CA ASN A 246 -0.77 0.37 1.33
C ASN A 246 0.25 1.17 0.46
N ASP A 247 0.98 2.10 1.10
CA ASP A 247 2.02 2.90 0.46
C ASP A 247 3.41 2.27 0.64
N TYR A 248 3.86 1.55 -0.39
CA TYR A 248 5.14 0.86 -0.37
C TYR A 248 6.36 1.79 -0.23
N THR A 249 6.24 3.03 -0.71
CA THR A 249 7.36 3.98 -0.68
C THR A 249 7.65 4.45 0.74
N LEU A 250 6.62 4.83 1.49
CA LEU A 250 6.74 5.20 2.90
C LEU A 250 7.10 3.99 3.75
N GLU A 251 6.52 2.81 3.47
CA GLU A 251 6.84 1.58 4.20
C GLU A 251 8.32 1.26 4.10
N ARG A 252 8.87 1.24 2.88
CA ARG A 252 10.28 0.98 2.63
C ARG A 252 11.19 2.00 3.31
N LYS A 253 10.87 3.29 3.21
CA LYS A 253 11.62 4.36 3.92
C LYS A 253 11.61 4.17 5.43
N ALA A 254 10.45 3.84 6.02
CA ALA A 254 10.32 3.61 7.45
C ALA A 254 11.11 2.37 7.88
N ILE A 255 11.03 1.25 7.14
CA ILE A 255 11.81 0.03 7.40
C ILE A 255 13.30 0.35 7.37
N HIS A 256 13.79 0.98 6.31
CA HIS A 256 15.20 1.35 6.18
C HIS A 256 15.66 2.19 7.37
N PHE A 257 14.91 3.24 7.73
CA PHE A 257 15.23 4.09 8.88
C PHE A 257 15.27 3.31 10.19
N ILE A 258 14.29 2.44 10.44
CA ILE A 258 14.21 1.62 11.66
C ILE A 258 15.38 0.65 11.70
N VAL A 259 15.69 -0.05 10.61
CA VAL A 259 16.82 -0.99 10.53
C VAL A 259 18.14 -0.25 10.75
N GLU A 260 18.34 0.93 10.16
CA GLU A 260 19.55 1.73 10.33
C GLU A 260 19.77 2.13 11.80
N ARG A 261 18.68 2.48 12.51
CA ARG A 261 18.69 3.07 13.86
C ARG A 261 18.00 2.21 14.91
N LEU A 262 18.00 0.89 14.73
CA LEU A 262 17.16 -0.04 15.49
C LEU A 262 17.27 0.12 17.01
N GLU A 263 18.49 0.20 17.54
CA GLU A 263 18.73 0.35 18.98
C GLU A 263 18.11 1.64 19.54
N SER A 264 18.25 2.75 18.82
CA SER A 264 17.67 4.04 19.22
C SER A 264 16.15 3.99 19.17
N VAL A 265 15.56 3.38 18.14
CA VAL A 265 14.11 3.22 17.98
C VAL A 265 13.55 2.35 19.10
N GLN A 266 14.19 1.21 19.41
CA GLN A 266 13.79 0.32 20.50
C GLN A 266 13.77 0.99 21.87
N GLN A 267 14.72 1.89 22.13
CA GLN A 267 14.86 2.57 23.42
C GLN A 267 13.95 3.79 23.58
N ARG A 268 13.62 4.49 22.49
CA ARG A 268 12.99 5.82 22.55
C ARG A 268 11.60 5.92 21.94
N ALA A 269 11.24 5.00 21.05
CA ALA A 269 9.96 5.09 20.35
C ALA A 269 8.88 4.36 21.15
N ASP A 270 7.91 5.11 21.68
CA ASP A 270 6.74 4.52 22.36
C ASP A 270 6.03 3.51 21.44
N GLY A 271 5.89 3.87 20.16
CA GLY A 271 5.28 3.05 19.12
C GLY A 271 6.03 1.77 18.75
N TRP A 272 7.27 1.55 19.23
CA TRP A 272 7.98 0.29 18.99
C TRP A 272 7.19 -0.89 19.58
N THR A 273 6.65 -0.73 20.79
CA THR A 273 5.91 -1.79 21.47
C THR A 273 4.54 -2.08 20.83
N GLU A 274 3.99 -1.11 20.11
CA GLU A 274 2.73 -1.23 19.37
C GLU A 274 2.88 -2.05 18.08
N LEU A 275 4.10 -2.22 17.56
CA LEU A 275 4.34 -3.08 16.41
C LEU A 275 4.08 -4.56 16.75
N PRO A 276 3.46 -5.32 15.82
CA PRO A 276 3.32 -6.76 15.96
C PRO A 276 4.67 -7.42 16.28
N GLN A 277 4.67 -8.42 17.16
CA GLN A 277 5.90 -9.12 17.55
C GLN A 277 6.65 -9.68 16.33
N SER A 278 5.93 -10.23 15.35
CA SER A 278 6.50 -10.69 14.08
C SER A 278 7.26 -9.59 13.35
N SER A 279 6.71 -8.36 13.30
CA SER A 279 7.38 -7.21 12.66
C SER A 279 8.65 -6.80 13.41
N ARG A 280 8.62 -6.79 14.74
CA ARG A 280 9.80 -6.46 15.56
C ARG A 280 10.93 -7.47 15.39
N VAL A 281 10.59 -8.76 15.40
CA VAL A 281 11.57 -9.83 15.19
C VAL A 281 12.14 -9.75 13.77
N LEU A 282 11.30 -9.51 12.76
CA LEU A 282 11.74 -9.34 11.38
C LEU A 282 12.70 -8.16 11.20
N LEU A 283 12.38 -7.00 11.76
CA LEU A 283 13.23 -5.79 11.70
C LEU A 283 14.57 -6.01 12.41
N SER A 284 14.57 -6.77 13.51
CA SER A 284 15.79 -7.14 14.23
C SER A 284 16.65 -8.09 13.40
N ALA A 285 16.05 -9.12 12.81
CA ALA A 285 16.76 -10.06 11.92
C ALA A 285 17.30 -9.37 10.67
N LEU A 286 16.57 -8.42 10.09
CA LEU A 286 17.04 -7.58 8.99
C LEU A 286 18.27 -6.77 9.38
N ARG A 287 18.25 -6.11 10.55
CA ARG A 287 19.41 -5.37 11.06
C ARG A 287 20.61 -6.28 11.26
N ASP A 288 20.42 -7.42 11.91
CA ASP A 288 21.49 -8.37 12.16
C ASP A 288 22.09 -8.87 10.84
N ALA A 289 21.25 -9.21 9.86
CA ALA A 289 21.67 -9.61 8.52
C ALA A 289 22.49 -8.51 7.83
N THR A 290 21.96 -7.28 7.76
CA THR A 290 22.65 -6.14 7.14
C THR A 290 23.99 -5.83 7.83
N SER A 291 24.07 -5.98 9.16
CA SER A 291 25.32 -5.75 9.91
C SER A 291 26.37 -6.86 9.72
N ALA A 292 25.91 -8.09 9.47
CA ALA A 292 26.75 -9.27 9.29
C ALA A 292 27.22 -9.47 7.84
N LEU A 293 26.86 -8.56 6.92
CA LEU A 293 27.23 -8.67 5.51
C LEU A 293 28.77 -8.65 5.37
N PRO A 294 29.40 -9.69 4.79
CA PRO A 294 30.87 -9.77 4.68
C PRO A 294 31.48 -8.64 3.83
N MET A 295 30.65 -8.00 3.02
CA MET A 295 31.02 -6.89 2.16
C MET A 295 30.37 -5.62 2.64
N ARG A 296 31.14 -4.54 2.65
CA ARG A 296 30.59 -3.19 2.67
C ARG A 296 29.94 -2.90 1.31
N MET A 297 28.86 -3.61 1.00
CA MET A 297 27.93 -3.15 -0.01
C MET A 297 27.29 -1.89 0.57
N GLU A 298 27.25 -0.82 -0.20
CA GLU A 298 26.32 0.27 0.07
C GLU A 298 24.93 -0.32 -0.16
N VAL A 299 24.38 -0.94 0.88
CA VAL A 299 23.01 -1.44 0.90
C VAL A 299 22.15 -0.20 1.09
N VAL A 300 21.93 0.53 -0.01
CA VAL A 300 21.31 1.86 0.08
C VAL A 300 19.83 1.75 0.43
N ASP A 301 19.17 0.60 0.24
CA ASP A 301 17.71 0.58 0.36
C ASP A 301 17.10 -0.83 0.37
N VAL A 302 17.30 -1.58 1.45
CA VAL A 302 16.66 -2.90 1.66
C VAL A 302 15.40 -2.74 2.49
N GLY A 303 14.25 -2.94 1.85
CA GLY A 303 12.94 -2.92 2.51
C GLY A 303 12.45 -4.30 2.95
N GLU A 304 12.93 -5.36 2.30
CA GLU A 304 12.44 -6.73 2.54
C GLU A 304 13.58 -7.76 2.64
N PRO A 305 13.41 -8.85 3.43
CA PRO A 305 14.41 -9.91 3.51
C PRO A 305 14.70 -10.57 2.15
N ARG A 306 13.68 -10.70 1.31
CA ARG A 306 13.82 -11.28 -0.03
C ARG A 306 14.67 -10.40 -0.94
N GLU A 307 14.52 -9.09 -0.85
CA GLU A 307 15.34 -8.11 -1.57
C GLU A 307 16.80 -8.22 -1.14
N LEU A 308 17.07 -8.27 0.18
CA LEU A 308 18.42 -8.48 0.71
C LEU A 308 19.06 -9.76 0.17
N LEU A 309 18.35 -10.89 0.28
CA LEU A 309 18.84 -12.18 -0.21
C LEU A 309 19.05 -12.16 -1.73
N GLY A 310 18.16 -11.51 -2.48
CA GLY A 310 18.28 -11.32 -3.93
C GLY A 310 19.55 -10.56 -4.30
N MET A 311 19.80 -9.41 -3.66
CA MET A 311 21.01 -8.61 -3.86
C MET A 311 22.29 -9.39 -3.55
N VAL A 312 22.29 -10.16 -2.46
CA VAL A 312 23.45 -10.98 -2.06
C VAL A 312 23.68 -12.12 -3.05
N ARG A 313 22.62 -12.77 -3.54
CA ARG A 313 22.71 -13.81 -4.58
C ARG A 313 23.29 -13.25 -5.88
N GLU A 314 22.80 -12.10 -6.35
CA GLU A 314 23.30 -11.46 -7.56
C GLU A 314 24.79 -11.08 -7.42
N SER A 315 25.16 -10.50 -6.27
CA SER A 315 26.56 -10.16 -5.98
C SER A 315 27.47 -11.39 -5.91
N LEU A 316 26.97 -12.49 -5.33
CA LEU A 316 27.68 -13.77 -5.26
C LEU A 316 27.90 -14.36 -6.65
N VAL A 317 26.87 -14.42 -7.50
CA VAL A 317 26.98 -14.89 -8.89
C VAL A 317 28.08 -14.13 -9.63
N GLY A 318 28.05 -12.80 -9.59
CA GLY A 318 29.07 -11.98 -10.25
C GLY A 318 30.49 -12.18 -9.68
N GLN A 319 30.64 -12.57 -8.41
CA GLN A 319 31.95 -12.89 -7.85
C GLN A 319 32.49 -14.26 -8.22
N VAL A 320 31.60 -15.25 -8.31
CA VAL A 320 31.92 -16.60 -8.80
C VAL A 320 32.41 -16.51 -10.24
N GLU A 321 31.66 -15.84 -11.12
CA GLU A 321 32.06 -15.66 -12.53
C GLU A 321 33.43 -14.96 -12.67
N ARG A 322 33.66 -13.89 -11.89
CA ARG A 322 34.97 -13.20 -11.87
C ARG A 322 36.09 -14.10 -11.37
N LEU A 323 35.82 -14.97 -10.39
CA LEU A 323 36.80 -15.90 -9.84
C LEU A 323 37.15 -16.99 -10.86
N GLU A 324 36.15 -17.56 -11.52
CA GLU A 324 36.33 -18.56 -12.59
C GLU A 324 37.14 -17.97 -13.74
N SER A 325 36.79 -16.76 -14.20
CA SER A 325 37.53 -16.03 -15.24
C SER A 325 38.98 -15.73 -14.84
N ALA A 326 39.24 -15.47 -13.56
CA ALA A 326 40.60 -15.25 -13.05
C ALA A 326 41.41 -16.56 -13.03
N ARG A 327 40.80 -17.67 -12.61
CA ARG A 327 41.41 -19.01 -12.63
C ARG A 327 41.73 -19.47 -14.04
N GLU A 328 40.82 -19.25 -14.99
CA GLU A 328 41.06 -19.62 -16.39
C GLU A 328 42.25 -18.85 -16.98
N ARG A 329 42.34 -17.54 -16.72
CA ARG A 329 43.51 -16.73 -17.13
C ARG A 329 44.82 -17.19 -16.48
N GLN A 330 44.78 -17.60 -15.21
CA GLN A 330 45.93 -18.17 -14.53
C GLN A 330 46.40 -19.48 -15.18
N LEU A 331 45.47 -20.34 -15.61
CA LEU A 331 45.79 -21.58 -16.32
C LEU A 331 46.41 -21.32 -17.70
N GLN A 332 45.95 -20.27 -18.40
CA GLN A 332 46.50 -19.89 -19.70
C GLN A 332 47.87 -19.20 -19.61
N GLN A 333 48.21 -18.59 -18.46
CA GLN A 333 49.46 -17.85 -18.24
C GLN A 333 50.19 -18.33 -16.97
N PRO A 334 50.84 -19.53 -17.02
CA PRO A 334 51.42 -20.16 -15.84
C PRO A 334 52.65 -19.43 -15.24
N HIS A 335 53.18 -18.40 -15.92
CA HIS A 335 54.35 -17.64 -15.48
C HIS A 335 54.03 -16.36 -14.71
N HIS A 336 52.79 -16.18 -14.24
CA HIS A 336 52.44 -15.00 -13.46
C HIS A 336 53.03 -14.99 -12.03
N ASP A 337 53.35 -13.78 -11.56
CA ASP A 337 53.82 -13.49 -10.21
C ASP A 337 52.90 -14.08 -9.14
N GLY A 338 53.49 -14.59 -8.04
CA GLY A 338 52.77 -15.19 -6.91
C GLY A 338 51.68 -14.29 -6.29
N GLY A 339 51.73 -12.98 -6.53
CA GLY A 339 50.68 -12.04 -6.12
C GLY A 339 49.31 -12.34 -6.75
N VAL A 340 49.27 -12.80 -8.02
CA VAL A 340 48.00 -13.13 -8.70
C VAL A 340 47.32 -14.33 -8.04
N VAL A 341 48.11 -15.34 -7.64
CA VAL A 341 47.61 -16.53 -6.94
C VAL A 341 46.98 -16.13 -5.61
N GLN A 342 47.66 -15.28 -4.83
CA GLN A 342 47.17 -14.81 -3.54
C GLN A 342 45.88 -13.97 -3.68
N MET A 343 45.74 -13.19 -4.75
CA MET A 343 44.49 -12.47 -5.06
C MET A 343 43.34 -13.42 -5.37
N ILE A 344 43.57 -14.45 -6.19
CA ILE A 344 42.57 -15.49 -6.53
C ILE A 344 42.14 -16.24 -5.27
N GLU A 345 43.08 -16.63 -4.41
CA GLU A 345 42.78 -17.29 -3.13
C GLU A 345 41.96 -16.40 -2.20
N THR A 346 42.31 -15.11 -2.11
CA THR A 346 41.56 -14.12 -1.32
C THR A 346 40.13 -13.96 -1.84
N GLN A 347 39.94 -13.90 -3.15
CA GLN A 347 38.61 -13.84 -3.76
C GLN A 347 37.82 -15.14 -3.53
N ALA A 348 38.45 -16.31 -3.65
CA ALA A 348 37.83 -17.59 -3.36
C ALA A 348 37.39 -17.74 -1.90
N ARG A 349 38.14 -17.15 -0.96
CA ARG A 349 37.72 -17.08 0.44
C ARG A 349 36.47 -16.20 0.60
N ARG A 350 36.44 -15.02 -0.01
CA ARG A 350 35.29 -14.10 0.05
C ARG A 350 34.01 -14.72 -0.52
N VAL A 351 34.11 -15.43 -1.65
CA VAL A 351 32.99 -16.16 -2.25
C VAL A 351 32.41 -17.18 -1.26
N ARG A 352 33.26 -18.00 -0.63
CA ARG A 352 32.82 -18.99 0.37
C ARG A 352 32.18 -18.34 1.61
N GLU A 353 32.71 -17.20 2.06
CA GLU A 353 32.12 -16.44 3.17
C GLU A 353 30.72 -15.92 2.82
N LEU A 354 30.52 -15.44 1.59
CA LEU A 354 29.21 -15.00 1.11
C LEU A 354 28.20 -16.14 0.95
N GLU A 355 28.63 -17.29 0.43
CA GLU A 355 27.79 -18.51 0.36
C GLU A 355 27.31 -18.93 1.75
N ALA A 356 28.23 -19.02 2.72
CA ALA A 356 27.91 -19.39 4.10
C ALA A 356 27.00 -18.36 4.78
N TYR A 357 27.21 -17.07 4.51
CA TYR A 357 26.32 -16.01 4.97
C TYR A 357 24.91 -16.18 4.37
N LEU A 358 24.79 -16.36 3.06
CA LEU A 358 23.51 -16.49 2.37
C LEU A 358 22.69 -17.66 2.91
N GLN A 359 23.31 -18.85 3.01
CA GLN A 359 22.65 -20.05 3.56
C GLN A 359 22.12 -19.82 4.99
N ARG A 360 22.91 -19.14 5.83
CA ARG A 360 22.50 -18.82 7.21
C ARG A 360 21.30 -17.89 7.23
N GLN A 361 21.31 -16.82 6.42
CA GLN A 361 20.21 -15.85 6.39
C GLN A 361 18.94 -16.46 5.79
N GLU A 362 19.06 -17.30 4.76
CA GLU A 362 17.92 -18.03 4.19
C GLU A 362 17.23 -18.90 5.25
N ALA A 363 18.00 -19.62 6.07
CA ALA A 363 17.46 -20.43 7.15
C ALA A 363 16.72 -19.59 8.20
N ILE A 364 17.32 -18.48 8.64
CA ILE A 364 16.72 -17.55 9.62
C ILE A 364 15.41 -16.98 9.09
N PHE A 365 15.41 -16.42 7.87
CA PHE A 365 14.21 -15.81 7.30
C PHE A 365 13.11 -16.83 7.00
N THR A 366 13.48 -18.05 6.60
CA THR A 366 12.50 -19.14 6.40
C THR A 366 11.81 -19.51 7.72
N GLN A 367 12.57 -19.62 8.82
CA GLN A 367 12.01 -19.90 10.14
C GLN A 367 11.08 -18.79 10.61
N LEU A 368 11.48 -17.53 10.47
CA LEU A 368 10.69 -16.38 10.90
C LEU A 368 9.36 -16.28 10.14
N LEU A 369 9.39 -16.47 8.82
CA LEU A 369 8.19 -16.45 7.99
C LEU A 369 7.27 -17.66 8.23
N GLY A 370 7.81 -18.78 8.71
CA GLY A 370 7.03 -19.99 9.02
C GLY A 370 6.28 -19.95 10.36
N THR A 371 6.75 -19.19 11.36
CA THR A 371 6.20 -19.23 12.74
C THR A 371 4.93 -18.41 12.99
N ALA A 372 4.51 -17.52 12.08
CA ALA A 372 3.35 -16.64 12.30
C ALA A 372 1.96 -17.31 12.16
N ARG A 373 1.84 -18.64 12.35
CA ARG A 373 0.98 -19.48 11.51
C ARG A 373 -0.09 -20.37 12.19
N ASP A 374 -0.35 -20.34 13.52
CA ASP A 374 -1.24 -21.36 14.17
C ASP A 374 -2.38 -20.81 15.08
N VAL A 375 -3.67 -20.79 14.63
CA VAL A 375 -4.91 -20.66 15.46
C VAL A 375 -6.14 -21.41 14.83
N PRO A 376 -6.95 -22.23 15.55
CA PRO A 376 -8.07 -23.04 14.99
C PRO A 376 -9.51 -22.53 15.28
N SER A 377 -10.47 -22.68 14.34
CA SER A 377 -11.95 -22.51 14.55
C SER A 377 -12.78 -23.17 13.41
N GLY A 378 -14.09 -23.46 13.56
CA GLY A 378 -14.80 -24.43 12.70
C GLY A 378 -16.22 -24.11 12.17
N ALA A 379 -16.49 -24.68 10.97
CA ALA A 379 -17.68 -25.29 10.34
C ALA A 379 -19.04 -24.55 10.12
N ALA A 380 -19.49 -24.45 8.84
CA ALA A 380 -20.65 -25.19 8.23
C ALA A 380 -21.08 -24.63 6.84
N SER A 381 -21.53 -25.51 5.93
CA SER A 381 -21.76 -25.32 4.48
C SER A 381 -23.24 -25.24 4.06
N HIS A 382 -23.56 -24.60 2.92
CA HIS A 382 -24.61 -25.02 1.97
C HIS A 382 -24.37 -24.42 0.56
N SER A 383 -24.57 -25.23 -0.49
CA SER A 383 -24.38 -24.93 -1.92
C SER A 383 -25.70 -24.53 -2.60
N THR A 384 -25.66 -23.88 -3.78
CA THR A 384 -26.46 -24.19 -5.00
C THR A 384 -26.03 -23.28 -6.18
N THR A 385 -25.70 -23.85 -7.34
CA THR A 385 -25.44 -23.27 -8.70
C THR A 385 -26.76 -22.83 -9.38
N PRO A 386 -26.84 -21.84 -10.32
CA PRO A 386 -26.58 -22.06 -11.77
C PRO A 386 -26.24 -20.73 -12.56
N PRO A 387 -26.58 -20.51 -13.86
CA PRO A 387 -25.75 -20.69 -15.07
C PRO A 387 -25.57 -19.43 -15.97
N SER A 388 -24.83 -19.63 -17.07
CA SER A 388 -24.36 -18.69 -18.11
C SER A 388 -25.41 -17.99 -18.99
N GLY A 389 -25.06 -16.82 -19.55
CA GLY A 389 -25.80 -16.15 -20.64
C GLY A 389 -25.24 -14.80 -21.12
N GLU A 390 -24.31 -14.85 -22.09
CA GLU A 390 -24.04 -13.97 -23.26
C GLU A 390 -24.23 -12.42 -23.25
N GLN A 391 -23.12 -11.70 -23.50
CA GLN A 391 -22.96 -10.65 -24.53
C GLN A 391 -21.45 -10.41 -24.79
N GLY A 392 -21.05 -10.38 -26.07
CA GLY A 392 -19.68 -10.55 -26.57
C GLY A 392 -18.69 -9.43 -26.27
N GLY A 393 -18.19 -9.36 -25.04
CA GLY A 393 -16.98 -8.61 -24.70
C GLY A 393 -15.71 -9.32 -25.17
N PHE A 394 -14.61 -8.57 -25.35
CA PHE A 394 -13.27 -9.13 -25.51
C PHE A 394 -13.02 -10.17 -24.42
N VAL A 395 -12.87 -11.44 -24.81
CA VAL A 395 -12.57 -12.54 -23.90
C VAL A 395 -11.05 -12.69 -23.85
N PRO A 396 -10.39 -12.33 -22.74
CA PRO A 396 -8.94 -12.45 -22.65
C PRO A 396 -8.49 -13.89 -22.95
N SER A 397 -7.50 -14.06 -23.83
CA SER A 397 -6.83 -15.36 -24.03
C SER A 397 -5.32 -15.19 -24.05
N TYR A 398 -4.60 -16.32 -23.99
CA TYR A 398 -3.14 -16.36 -24.08
C TYR A 398 -2.60 -16.12 -25.49
N GLU A 399 -3.45 -16.28 -26.50
CA GLU A 399 -3.11 -15.97 -27.88
C GLU A 399 -3.31 -14.48 -28.15
N TRP A 400 -2.46 -13.92 -28.99
CA TRP A 400 -2.60 -12.54 -29.41
C TRP A 400 -3.90 -12.34 -30.20
N GLN A 401 -4.86 -11.67 -29.58
CA GLN A 401 -6.12 -11.31 -30.21
C GLN A 401 -6.08 -9.88 -30.71
N THR A 402 -6.61 -9.65 -31.91
CA THR A 402 -6.83 -8.30 -32.43
C THR A 402 -7.94 -7.63 -31.63
N LEU A 403 -7.65 -6.45 -31.08
CA LEU A 403 -8.66 -5.61 -30.43
C LEU A 403 -9.49 -4.94 -31.51
N ALA A 404 -10.80 -4.91 -31.33
CA ALA A 404 -11.69 -4.15 -32.21
C ALA A 404 -11.34 -2.66 -32.14
N GLU A 405 -11.56 -1.93 -33.23
CA GLU A 405 -11.19 -0.50 -33.35
C GLU A 405 -11.90 0.38 -32.29
N ASP A 406 -13.07 -0.06 -31.84
CA ASP A 406 -13.89 0.55 -30.80
C ASP A 406 -13.56 0.07 -29.37
N CYS A 407 -12.62 -0.87 -29.21
CA CYS A 407 -12.17 -1.34 -27.90
C CYS A 407 -11.24 -0.29 -27.26
N HIS A 408 -11.85 0.74 -26.65
CA HIS A 408 -11.13 1.86 -26.04
C HIS A 408 -10.41 1.51 -24.74
N SER A 409 -10.79 0.43 -24.06
CA SER A 409 -10.15 0.00 -22.81
C SER A 409 -9.93 -1.50 -22.78
N VAL A 410 -8.68 -1.90 -22.67
CA VAL A 410 -8.26 -3.26 -22.36
C VAL A 410 -8.23 -3.39 -20.83
N SER A 411 -8.72 -4.52 -20.31
CA SER A 411 -8.58 -4.84 -18.89
C SER A 411 -7.11 -4.70 -18.46
N ALA A 412 -6.84 -4.05 -17.32
CA ALA A 412 -5.47 -3.90 -16.85
C ALA A 412 -4.78 -5.27 -16.66
N GLY A 413 -3.45 -5.31 -16.72
CA GLY A 413 -2.68 -6.55 -16.55
C GLY A 413 -2.67 -7.48 -17.78
N LEU A 414 -3.18 -7.03 -18.93
CA LEU A 414 -2.95 -7.69 -20.22
C LEU A 414 -1.68 -7.13 -20.88
N GLU A 415 -0.97 -7.97 -21.63
CA GLU A 415 0.07 -7.52 -22.55
C GLU A 415 -0.61 -6.90 -23.77
N VAL A 416 -0.27 -5.65 -24.09
CA VAL A 416 -0.84 -4.93 -25.24
C VAL A 416 0.28 -4.56 -26.20
N GLU A 417 0.16 -5.02 -27.45
CA GLU A 417 1.03 -4.63 -28.57
C GLU A 417 0.41 -3.39 -29.24
N MET A 418 1.10 -2.24 -29.15
CA MET A 418 0.73 -0.99 -29.81
C MET A 418 1.70 -0.73 -30.98
N PRO A 419 1.42 -1.27 -32.17
CA PRO A 419 2.28 -1.06 -33.33
C PRO A 419 2.25 0.41 -33.78
N LEU A 420 3.42 0.94 -34.16
CA LEU A 420 3.56 2.31 -34.68
C LEU A 420 3.23 2.41 -36.19
N ASP A 421 3.09 1.27 -36.87
CA ASP A 421 2.92 1.16 -38.33
C ASP A 421 1.45 0.98 -38.76
N ASP A 422 0.50 1.59 -38.04
CA ASP A 422 -0.96 1.48 -38.30
C ASP A 422 -1.55 0.05 -38.28
N ARG A 423 -0.81 -0.95 -37.76
CA ARG A 423 -1.36 -2.31 -37.59
C ARG A 423 -2.42 -2.33 -36.47
N PRO A 424 -3.39 -3.26 -36.51
CA PRO A 424 -4.37 -3.40 -35.44
C PRO A 424 -3.70 -3.65 -34.08
N ARG A 425 -4.23 -3.03 -33.02
CA ARG A 425 -3.77 -3.28 -31.64
C ARG A 425 -4.07 -4.73 -31.28
N ARG A 426 -3.18 -5.36 -30.52
CA ARG A 426 -3.36 -6.74 -30.07
C ARG A 426 -3.22 -6.82 -28.56
N ALA A 427 -3.97 -7.71 -27.94
CA ALA A 427 -3.82 -8.00 -26.51
C ALA A 427 -3.79 -9.50 -26.26
N ARG A 428 -3.08 -9.90 -25.21
CA ARG A 428 -3.11 -11.25 -24.66
C ARG A 428 -2.92 -11.24 -23.14
N ILE A 429 -3.29 -12.35 -22.51
CA ILE A 429 -2.90 -12.64 -21.14
C ILE A 429 -1.38 -12.87 -21.10
N PRO A 430 -0.63 -12.21 -20.20
CA PRO A 430 0.79 -12.49 -20.02
C PRO A 430 1.00 -13.97 -19.69
N PRO A 431 2.07 -14.61 -20.19
CA PRO A 431 2.32 -16.03 -19.93
C PRO A 431 2.51 -16.33 -18.42
N ARG A 432 2.93 -15.31 -17.66
CA ARG A 432 3.06 -15.35 -16.19
C ARG A 432 2.56 -14.04 -15.59
N TRP A 433 1.89 -14.13 -14.46
CA TRP A 433 1.35 -12.96 -13.76
C TRP A 433 1.38 -13.15 -12.25
N THR A 434 1.08 -12.08 -11.51
CA THR A 434 0.95 -12.12 -10.05
C THR A 434 -0.52 -11.95 -9.67
N LEU A 435 -1.11 -13.00 -9.09
CA LEU A 435 -2.44 -12.92 -8.47
C LEU A 435 -2.31 -12.16 -7.15
N ARG A 436 -3.09 -11.08 -6.99
CA ARG A 436 -3.14 -10.27 -5.76
C ARG A 436 -4.56 -10.29 -5.21
N VAL A 437 -4.72 -10.75 -3.97
CA VAL A 437 -6.04 -10.83 -3.31
C VAL A 437 -5.94 -10.17 -1.93
N TRP A 438 -6.89 -9.30 -1.61
CA TRP A 438 -7.02 -8.76 -0.25
C TRP A 438 -7.77 -9.77 0.61
N LEU A 439 -7.13 -10.22 1.70
CA LEU A 439 -7.67 -11.24 2.60
C LEU A 439 -8.20 -10.67 3.92
N GLY A 440 -8.42 -9.35 3.97
CA GLY A 440 -8.83 -8.63 5.18
C GLY A 440 -7.66 -7.99 5.92
N TYR A 441 -7.99 -7.21 6.96
CA TYR A 441 -7.01 -6.39 7.69
C TYR A 441 -5.96 -7.19 8.46
N GLU A 442 -6.29 -8.41 8.90
CA GLU A 442 -5.37 -9.24 9.68
C GLU A 442 -4.29 -9.89 8.79
N LEU A 443 -4.66 -10.32 7.58
CA LEU A 443 -3.78 -11.05 6.67
C LEU A 443 -3.18 -10.18 5.56
N GLY A 444 -3.82 -9.05 5.22
CA GLY A 444 -3.35 -8.12 4.21
C GLY A 444 -3.52 -8.62 2.76
N PHE A 445 -2.65 -8.16 1.87
CA PHE A 445 -2.61 -8.60 0.48
C PHE A 445 -1.80 -9.87 0.31
N TRP A 446 -2.47 -10.96 -0.07
CA TRP A 446 -1.80 -12.15 -0.58
C TRP A 446 -1.35 -11.92 -2.03
N ARG A 447 -0.13 -12.37 -2.33
CA ARG A 447 0.46 -12.33 -3.67
C ARG A 447 0.97 -13.71 -4.05
N LEU A 448 0.47 -14.26 -5.15
CA LEU A 448 0.99 -15.48 -5.77
C LEU A 448 1.65 -15.11 -7.10
N HIS A 449 2.96 -15.27 -7.16
CA HIS A 449 3.76 -14.99 -8.36
C HIS A 449 3.77 -16.18 -9.33
N ASP A 450 4.15 -15.90 -10.58
CA ASP A 450 4.30 -16.91 -11.64
C ASP A 450 3.05 -17.77 -11.90
N VAL A 451 1.86 -17.23 -11.63
CA VAL A 451 0.61 -17.89 -12.04
C VAL A 451 0.57 -17.93 -13.56
N GLY A 452 0.19 -19.05 -14.15
CA GLY A 452 0.07 -19.24 -15.59
C GLY A 452 -1.11 -20.14 -15.92
N ARG A 453 -1.28 -20.47 -17.21
CA ARG A 453 -2.45 -21.21 -17.70
C ARG A 453 -2.67 -22.57 -17.03
N GLN A 454 -1.57 -23.25 -16.69
CA GLN A 454 -1.56 -24.59 -16.09
C GLN A 454 -1.49 -24.56 -14.56
N THR A 455 -1.52 -23.38 -13.93
CA THR A 455 -1.54 -23.30 -12.48
C THR A 455 -2.87 -23.84 -11.99
N THR A 456 -2.84 -24.93 -11.22
CA THR A 456 -4.07 -25.58 -10.75
C THR A 456 -4.68 -24.81 -9.58
N VAL A 457 -6.00 -24.93 -9.41
CA VAL A 457 -6.71 -24.43 -8.24
C VAL A 457 -6.09 -25.01 -6.98
N LEU A 458 -5.65 -26.28 -6.99
CA LEU A 458 -4.90 -26.84 -5.88
C LEU A 458 -3.64 -26.03 -5.56
N GLN A 459 -2.82 -25.67 -6.55
CA GLN A 459 -1.62 -24.86 -6.32
C GLN A 459 -1.96 -23.47 -5.77
N ILE A 460 -3.00 -22.83 -6.31
CA ILE A 460 -3.49 -21.53 -5.85
C ILE A 460 -3.96 -21.64 -4.40
N ARG A 461 -4.71 -22.70 -4.08
CA ARG A 461 -5.27 -22.96 -2.75
C ARG A 461 -4.17 -23.31 -1.74
N THR A 462 -3.19 -24.13 -2.14
CA THR A 462 -1.98 -24.41 -1.34
C THR A 462 -1.24 -23.12 -1.04
N ALA A 463 -1.01 -22.27 -2.04
CA ALA A 463 -0.32 -21.01 -1.82
C ALA A 463 -1.12 -20.01 -0.97
N ALA A 464 -2.45 -19.99 -1.07
CA ALA A 464 -3.32 -19.21 -0.21
C ALA A 464 -3.31 -19.73 1.23
N ALA A 465 -3.37 -21.04 1.42
CA ALA A 465 -3.24 -21.71 2.70
C ALA A 465 -1.87 -21.46 3.33
N ASP A 466 -0.82 -21.44 2.48
CA ASP A 466 0.53 -21.11 2.87
C ASP A 466 0.69 -19.69 3.35
N PHE A 467 0.06 -18.75 2.65
CA PHE A 467 0.07 -17.36 3.02
C PHE A 467 -0.74 -17.08 4.29
N ALA A 468 -1.96 -17.62 4.38
CA ALA A 468 -2.88 -17.37 5.48
C ALA A 468 -2.57 -18.21 6.73
N GLY A 469 -1.70 -19.20 6.59
CA GLY A 469 -1.32 -20.03 7.71
C GLY A 469 -2.38 -21.01 8.16
N VAL A 470 -3.15 -21.58 7.24
CA VAL A 470 -4.18 -22.54 7.59
C VAL A 470 -3.94 -23.86 6.87
N ALA A 471 -4.54 -24.93 7.38
CA ALA A 471 -4.57 -26.20 6.66
C ALA A 471 -5.28 -25.98 5.31
N ILE A 472 -4.82 -26.65 4.25
CA ILE A 472 -5.33 -26.44 2.89
C ILE A 472 -6.84 -26.72 2.79
N GLU A 473 -7.34 -27.65 3.61
CA GLU A 473 -8.75 -28.03 3.70
C GLU A 473 -9.63 -26.93 4.28
N ARG A 474 -9.03 -25.93 4.96
CA ARG A 474 -9.70 -24.75 5.50
C ARG A 474 -9.79 -23.61 4.49
N VAL A 475 -9.08 -23.71 3.37
CA VAL A 475 -9.14 -22.70 2.31
C VAL A 475 -10.14 -23.14 1.27
N HIS A 476 -11.10 -22.29 0.96
CA HIS A 476 -12.00 -22.46 -0.17
C HIS A 476 -11.80 -21.30 -1.13
N LEU A 477 -11.59 -21.63 -2.40
CA LEU A 477 -11.50 -20.65 -3.46
C LEU A 477 -12.85 -20.59 -4.17
N ARG A 478 -13.40 -19.38 -4.31
CA ARG A 478 -14.62 -19.12 -5.07
C ARG A 478 -14.36 -18.11 -6.16
N LEU A 479 -15.00 -18.29 -7.30
CA LEU A 479 -14.99 -17.31 -8.37
C LEU A 479 -16.43 -17.07 -8.83
N GLY A 480 -16.91 -15.84 -8.72
CA GLY A 480 -18.31 -15.50 -9.02
C GLY A 480 -19.30 -16.26 -8.13
N GLY A 481 -18.91 -16.57 -6.89
CA GLY A 481 -19.73 -17.35 -5.95
C GLY A 481 -19.75 -18.87 -6.19
N VAL A 482 -19.04 -19.39 -7.19
CA VAL A 482 -18.93 -20.83 -7.43
C VAL A 482 -17.66 -21.37 -6.78
N ASP A 483 -17.78 -22.46 -6.01
CA ASP A 483 -16.62 -23.17 -5.44
C ASP A 483 -15.79 -23.83 -6.55
N LEU A 484 -14.47 -23.67 -6.47
CA LEU A 484 -13.54 -24.19 -7.46
C LEU A 484 -13.02 -25.58 -7.05
N SER A 485 -12.90 -26.49 -8.03
CA SER A 485 -12.34 -27.83 -7.84
C SER A 485 -10.83 -27.83 -8.07
N ASP A 486 -10.11 -28.64 -7.30
CA ASP A 486 -8.64 -28.64 -7.22
C ASP A 486 -7.91 -29.02 -8.50
N ASP A 487 -8.54 -29.87 -9.31
CA ASP A 487 -8.06 -30.36 -10.59
C ASP A 487 -8.19 -29.30 -11.70
N GLN A 488 -9.04 -28.28 -11.50
CA GLN A 488 -9.20 -27.22 -12.47
C GLN A 488 -7.96 -26.34 -12.55
N THR A 489 -7.68 -25.80 -13.73
CA THR A 489 -6.59 -24.87 -13.99
C THR A 489 -7.07 -23.42 -13.98
N ALA A 490 -6.15 -22.47 -13.81
CA ALA A 490 -6.43 -21.03 -13.88
C ALA A 490 -7.12 -20.62 -15.20
N GLU A 491 -6.81 -21.33 -16.29
CA GLU A 491 -7.46 -21.15 -17.59
C GLU A 491 -8.90 -21.70 -17.61
N GLU A 492 -9.13 -22.92 -17.12
CA GLU A 492 -10.46 -23.54 -17.09
C GLU A 492 -11.46 -22.77 -16.21
N ILE A 493 -11.00 -22.23 -15.07
CA ILE A 493 -11.85 -21.39 -14.21
C ILE A 493 -12.01 -19.97 -14.76
N SER A 494 -11.38 -19.63 -15.90
CA SER A 494 -11.37 -18.27 -16.45
C SER A 494 -10.93 -17.22 -15.41
N LEU A 495 -9.88 -17.52 -14.63
CA LEU A 495 -9.41 -16.66 -13.52
C LEU A 495 -9.06 -15.23 -13.97
N PHE A 496 -8.74 -15.09 -15.26
CA PHE A 496 -8.36 -13.85 -15.92
C PHE A 496 -9.54 -12.99 -16.35
N ASN A 497 -10.76 -13.54 -16.32
CA ASN A 497 -11.95 -12.81 -16.66
C ASN A 497 -12.38 -11.96 -15.45
N ARG A 498 -12.09 -10.66 -15.51
CA ARG A 498 -12.28 -9.69 -14.42
C ARG A 498 -13.75 -9.43 -14.03
N THR A 499 -14.71 -10.03 -14.72
CA THR A 499 -16.12 -9.89 -14.40
C THR A 499 -16.53 -10.66 -13.14
N SER A 500 -15.71 -11.62 -12.70
CA SER A 500 -16.00 -12.46 -11.56
C SER A 500 -15.15 -12.07 -10.34
N VAL A 501 -15.79 -11.95 -9.17
CA VAL A 501 -15.10 -11.73 -7.90
C VAL A 501 -14.41 -13.03 -7.49
N PHE A 502 -13.09 -12.97 -7.30
CA PHE A 502 -12.30 -14.06 -6.74
C PHE A 502 -12.23 -13.91 -5.22
N GLU A 503 -12.79 -14.88 -4.50
CA GLU A 503 -12.85 -14.90 -3.04
C GLU A 503 -12.00 -16.05 -2.51
N VAL A 504 -11.24 -15.76 -1.46
CA VAL A 504 -10.51 -16.76 -0.69
C VAL A 504 -11.16 -16.79 0.69
N ILE A 505 -11.79 -17.90 1.02
CA ILE A 505 -12.55 -18.07 2.26
C ILE A 505 -11.77 -19.02 3.17
N PHE A 506 -11.50 -18.56 4.38
CA PHE A 506 -10.90 -19.37 5.44
C PHE A 506 -12.03 -19.87 6.35
N ARG A 507 -12.17 -21.19 6.50
CA ARG A 507 -13.15 -21.81 7.39
C ARG A 507 -12.47 -22.44 8.59
#